data_AF-A0AAV7U0D6-F1
#
_entry.id   AF-A0AAV7U0D6-F1
#
_cell.length_a   1.000
_cell.length_b   1.000
_cell.length_c   1.000
_cell.angle_alpha   90.00
_cell.angle_beta   90.00
_cell.angle_gamma   90.00
#
_symmetry.space_group_name_H-M   'P 1'
#
loop_
_entity.id
_entity.type
_entity.pdbx_description
1 polymer ?
#
loop_
_entity_poly.entity_id
_entity_poly.type
_entity_poly.pdbx_seq_one_letter_code
_entity_poly.pdbx_strand_id
1 'polypeptide(L)' 'SQALASTDYILLGDLNFHLENNNDINTTNLIDNLTNFGLKQLVTSPTHSTGHTLDPIFSASNHVSFSHTTELSWTDHR' A
#
# COMPACT_ATOMS: atom_id res chain seq x y z
N SER A 1 16.39 -8.12 29.70
CA SER A 1 15.48 -8.12 28.54
C SER A 1 16.16 -7.34 27.43
N GLN A 2 16.48 -7.95 26.30
CA GLN A 2 16.89 -7.17 25.12
C GLN A 2 15.61 -6.66 24.47
N ALA A 3 15.48 -5.34 24.31
CA ALA A 3 14.47 -4.79 23.43
C ALA A 3 14.85 -5.25 22.00
N LEU A 4 13.97 -6.03 21.37
CA LEU A 4 14.06 -6.23 19.92
C LEU A 4 13.98 -4.82 19.30
N ALA A 5 14.99 -4.42 18.56
CA ALA A 5 14.94 -3.15 17.84
C ALA A 5 13.72 -3.20 16.90
N SER A 6 12.76 -2.30 17.12
CA SER A 6 11.65 -2.06 16.19
C SER A 6 12.27 -1.66 14.86
N THR A 7 12.21 -2.54 13.86
CA THR A 7 12.65 -2.21 12.52
C THR A 7 11.42 -1.79 11.72
N ASP A 8 11.42 -0.53 11.31
CA ASP A 8 10.34 0.04 10.52
C ASP A 8 10.57 -0.29 9.04
N TYR A 9 9.58 -0.94 8.44
CA TYR A 9 9.59 -1.28 7.02
C TYR A 9 8.49 -0.52 6.29
N ILE A 10 8.83 -0.04 5.10
CA ILE A 10 7.88 0.52 4.14
C ILE A 10 8.11 -0.20 2.81
N LEU A 11 7.03 -0.71 2.22
CA LEU A 11 6.99 -1.26 0.88
C LEU A 11 6.18 -0.29 -0.01
N LEU A 12 6.79 0.09 -1.13
CA LEU A 12 6.25 1.03 -2.13
C LEU A 12 6.41 0.41 -3.51
N GLY A 13 5.51 0.74 -4.44
CA GLY A 13 5.70 0.45 -5.86
C GLY A 13 4.40 0.18 -6.59
N ASP A 14 4.50 0.09 -7.92
CA ASP A 14 3.43 -0.37 -8.79
C ASP A 14 3.36 -1.91 -8.75
N LEU A 15 2.35 -2.44 -8.05
CA LEU A 15 2.18 -3.89 -7.92
C LEU A 15 1.29 -4.48 -9.02
N ASN A 16 0.57 -3.64 -9.79
CA ASN A 16 -0.44 -4.07 -10.76
C ASN A 16 -1.54 -4.99 -10.16
N PHE A 17 -1.88 -4.79 -8.88
CA PHE A 17 -3.04 -5.41 -8.24
C PHE A 17 -4.09 -4.35 -7.95
N HIS A 18 -5.33 -4.59 -8.37
CA HIS A 18 -6.48 -3.73 -8.06
C HIS A 18 -6.85 -3.86 -6.59
N LEU A 19 -6.24 -3.07 -5.71
CA LEU A 19 -6.41 -3.20 -4.25
C LEU A 19 -7.81 -2.81 -3.78
N GLU A 20 -8.55 -2.05 -4.57
CA GLU A 20 -9.96 -1.75 -4.33
C GLU A 20 -10.89 -2.93 -4.63
N ASN A 21 -10.41 -3.95 -5.35
CA ASN A 21 -11.21 -5.09 -5.79
C ASN A 21 -11.13 -6.26 -4.80
N ASN A 22 -11.98 -6.22 -3.77
CA ASN A 22 -12.08 -7.30 -2.76
C ASN A 22 -12.64 -8.63 -3.28
N ASN A 23 -13.06 -8.71 -4.55
CA ASN A 23 -13.55 -9.94 -5.17
C ASN A 23 -12.43 -10.72 -5.90
N ASP A 24 -11.24 -10.13 -6.08
CA ASP A 24 -10.10 -10.81 -6.68
C ASP A 24 -9.32 -11.59 -5.63
N ILE A 25 -9.29 -12.92 -5.77
CA ILE A 25 -8.66 -13.82 -4.80
C ILE A 25 -7.13 -13.58 -4.68
N ASN A 26 -6.47 -13.14 -5.74
CA ASN A 26 -5.04 -12.87 -5.69
C ASN A 26 -4.78 -11.56 -4.94
N THR A 27 -5.61 -10.53 -5.16
CA THR A 27 -5.58 -9.28 -4.39
C THR A 27 -5.80 -9.56 -2.91
N THR A 28 -6.84 -10.33 -2.54
CA THR A 28 -7.11 -10.63 -1.13
C THR A 28 -5.96 -11.43 -0.50
N ASN A 29 -5.45 -12.44 -1.20
CA ASN A 29 -4.31 -13.23 -0.71
C ASN A 29 -3.05 -12.37 -0.51
N LEU A 30 -2.78 -11.42 -1.40
CA LEU A 30 -1.65 -10.50 -1.27
C LEU A 30 -1.81 -9.64 0.00
N ILE A 31 -2.96 -9.00 0.16
CA ILE A 31 -3.26 -8.14 1.32
C ILE A 31 -3.17 -8.94 2.62
N ASP A 32 -3.74 -10.14 2.66
CA ASP A 32 -3.72 -11.01 3.84
C ASP A 32 -2.29 -11.44 4.19
N ASN A 33 -1.48 -11.84 3.20
CA ASN A 33 -0.08 -12.21 3.44
C ASN A 33 0.72 -11.02 4.00
N LEU A 34 0.60 -9.83 3.39
CA LEU A 34 1.30 -8.64 3.88
C LEU A 34 0.84 -8.24 5.29
N THR A 35 -0.47 -8.34 5.56
CA THR A 35 -1.05 -8.11 6.89
C THR A 35 -0.51 -9.11 7.92
N ASN A 36 -0.34 -10.38 7.55
CA ASN A 36 0.26 -11.41 8.40
C ASN A 36 1.74 -11.12 8.71
N PHE A 37 2.45 -10.40 7.84
CA PHE A 37 3.80 -9.88 8.10
C PHE A 37 3.81 -8.57 8.92
N GLY A 38 2.64 -8.11 9.38
CA GLY A 38 2.50 -6.88 10.17
C GLY A 38 2.52 -5.60 9.34
N LEU A 39 2.41 -5.70 8.01
CA LEU A 39 2.34 -4.55 7.12
C LEU A 39 0.89 -4.09 6.95
N LYS A 40 0.64 -2.80 7.08
CA LYS A 40 -0.65 -2.16 6.83
C LYS A 40 -0.61 -1.35 5.54
N GLN A 41 -1.58 -1.56 4.65
CA GLN A 41 -1.80 -0.70 3.49
C GLN A 41 -2.29 0.68 3.97
N LEU A 42 -1.66 1.76 3.49
CA LEU A 42 -1.96 3.14 3.92
C LEU A 42 -2.72 3.98 2.87
N VAL A 43 -2.73 3.57 1.59
CA VAL A 43 -3.33 4.35 0.48
C VAL A 43 -4.82 4.09 0.36
N THR A 44 -5.64 5.13 0.56
CA THR A 44 -7.10 5.03 0.57
C THR A 44 -7.77 5.68 -0.65
N SER A 45 -6.99 6.21 -1.59
CA SER A 45 -7.47 6.89 -2.79
C SER A 45 -6.87 6.27 -4.06
N PRO A 46 -7.53 6.46 -5.23
CA PRO A 46 -6.96 6.03 -6.50
C PRO A 46 -5.55 6.58 -6.75
N THR A 47 -4.70 5.73 -7.32
CA THR A 47 -3.33 6.05 -7.73
C THR A 47 -3.22 6.22 -9.23
N HIS A 48 -4.20 5.73 -10.01
CA HIS A 48 -4.32 6.02 -11.44
C HIS A 48 -5.49 6.92 -11.77
N SER A 49 -5.35 7.68 -12.86
CA SER A 49 -6.40 8.58 -13.39
C SER A 49 -7.71 7.88 -13.79
N THR A 50 -7.71 6.56 -13.97
CA THR A 50 -8.89 5.75 -14.24
C THR A 50 -9.65 5.31 -12.98
N GLY A 51 -9.16 5.65 -11.79
CA GLY A 51 -9.84 5.39 -10.52
C GLY A 51 -9.39 4.13 -9.78
N HIS A 52 -8.33 3.46 -10.25
CA HIS A 52 -7.78 2.25 -9.64
C HIS A 52 -6.66 2.54 -8.64
N THR A 53 -6.47 1.63 -7.69
CA THR A 53 -5.42 1.69 -6.67
C THR A 53 -4.41 0.57 -6.93
N LEU A 54 -3.35 0.89 -7.68
CA LEU A 54 -2.32 -0.06 -8.13
C LEU A 54 -0.96 0.18 -7.47
N ASP A 55 -0.72 1.38 -6.94
CA ASP A 55 0.55 1.82 -6.34
C ASP A 55 0.44 1.95 -4.80
N PRO A 56 0.41 0.84 -4.04
CA PRO A 56 0.26 0.90 -2.58
C PRO A 56 1.47 1.43 -1.85
N ILE A 57 1.18 1.89 -0.63
CA ILE A 57 2.14 2.02 0.46
C ILE A 57 1.75 1.04 1.55
N PHE A 58 2.64 0.10 1.86
CA PHE A 58 2.51 -0.81 3.00
C PHE A 58 3.54 -0.44 4.07
N SER A 59 3.14 -0.37 5.34
CA SER A 59 4.03 0.01 6.44
C SER A 59 3.88 -0.91 7.65
N ALA A 60 5.00 -1.34 8.23
CA ALA A 60 5.06 -1.96 9.56
C ALA A 60 5.37 -0.92 10.67
N SER A 61 5.60 0.34 10.30
CA SER A 61 5.83 1.46 11.21
C SER A 61 4.51 2.10 11.67
N ASN A 62 4.43 2.40 12.96
CA ASN A 62 3.36 3.22 13.54
C ASN A 62 3.64 4.73 13.43
N HIS A 63 4.80 5.12 12.88
CA HIS A 63 5.23 6.52 12.76
C HIS A 63 4.99 7.10 11.35
N VAL A 64 4.51 6.27 10.42
CA VAL A 64 4.25 6.65 9.04
C VAL A 64 2.74 6.80 8.84
N SER A 65 2.33 7.93 8.27
CA SER A 65 0.98 8.16 7.81
C SER A 65 0.97 8.56 6.34
N PHE A 66 -0.08 8.14 5.64
CA PHE A 66 -0.36 8.59 4.29
C PHE A 66 -1.35 9.76 4.33
N SER A 67 -1.11 10.78 3.51
CA SER A 67 -1.97 11.97 3.45
C SER A 67 -2.87 11.95 2.22
N HIS A 68 -2.29 12.00 1.02
CA HIS A 68 -3.03 12.05 -0.24
C HIS A 68 -2.12 11.68 -1.42
N THR A 69 -2.74 11.27 -2.53
CA THR A 69 -2.09 11.17 -3.85
C THR A 69 -2.13 12.53 -4.57
N THR A 70 -1.15 12.81 -5.44
CA THR A 70 -1.06 14.09 -6.16
C THR A 70 -0.98 13.88 -7.66
N GLU A 71 -1.77 14.64 -8.40
CA GLU A 71 -1.77 14.64 -9.86
C GLU A 71 -0.46 15.16 -10.44
N LEU A 72 0.10 14.43 -11.40
CA LEU A 72 1.24 14.86 -12.20
C LEU A 72 0.80 15.01 -13.66
N SER A 73 1.15 16.13 -14.29
CA SER A 73 0.68 16.44 -15.65
C SER A 73 1.27 15.57 -16.77
N TRP A 74 2.25 14.73 -16.44
CA TRP A 74 3.08 13.98 -17.40
C TRP A 74 2.94 12.46 -17.26
N THR A 75 2.09 11.97 -16.36
CA THR A 75 1.79 10.54 -16.14
C THR A 75 0.34 10.39 -15.68
N ASP A 76 -0.23 9.19 -15.84
CA ASP A 76 -1.55 8.85 -15.32
C ASP A 76 -1.52 8.34 -13.87
N HIS A 77 -0.32 8.09 -13.31
CA HIS A 77 -0.08 7.71 -11.91
C HIS A 77 -0.04 8.95 -10.98
N ARG A 78 -0.30 8.76 -9.68
CA ARG A 78 -0.48 9.80 -8.65
C ARG A 78 0.07 9.44 -7.28
#